data_AF-A0A3A9BN64-F1
#
_entry.id   AF-A0A3A9BN64-F1
#
_cell.length_a   1.000
_cell.length_b   1.000
_cell.length_c   1.000
_cell.angle_alpha   90.00
_cell.angle_beta   90.00
_cell.angle_gamma   90.00
#
_symmetry.space_group_name_H-M   'P 1'
#
loop_
_entity.id
_entity.type
_entity.pdbx_description
1 polymer ?
#
loop_
_entity_poly.entity_id
_entity_poly.type
_entity_poly.pdbx_seq_one_letter_code
_entity_poly.pdbx_strand_id
1 'polypeptide(L)'
;MDEKGLRELLLQRLHMELLLFKDSMLRKEKEDIFKDSYKIEVYVDLYEVFVENAADLDEDTMRGLLNLNFGILGSVYQKWMERKDGFYDDLQDYACGELRNISEMGRPGCGCAKEGEDDNATGHDQAA
;
A
#
# COMPACT_ATOMS: atom_id res chain seq x y z
N MET A 1 11.60 4.27 -37.23
CA MET A 1 12.32 3.90 -36.01
C MET A 1 12.04 2.44 -35.77
N ASP A 2 13.05 1.63 -35.46
CA ASP A 2 12.87 0.23 -35.13
C ASP A 2 12.42 0.06 -33.67
N GLU A 3 12.05 -1.16 -33.27
CA GLU A 3 11.55 -1.46 -31.93
C GLU A 3 12.55 -1.03 -30.83
N LYS A 4 13.84 -1.31 -31.06
CA LYS A 4 14.91 -0.93 -30.14
C LYS A 4 14.99 0.59 -29.97
N GLY A 5 14.96 1.35 -31.06
CA GLY A 5 14.97 2.80 -31.01
C GLY A 5 13.74 3.39 -30.31
N LEU A 6 12.55 2.79 -30.51
CA LEU A 6 11.33 3.20 -29.81
C LEU A 6 11.45 2.97 -28.30
N ARG A 7 12.03 1.83 -27.91
CA ARG A 7 12.27 1.49 -26.51
C ARG A 7 13.25 2.45 -25.84
N GLU A 8 14.38 2.72 -26.49
CA GLU A 8 15.37 3.69 -25.99
C GLU A 8 14.75 5.08 -25.84
N LEU A 9 13.95 5.52 -26.81
CA LEU A 9 13.26 6.81 -26.74
C LEU A 9 12.23 6.86 -25.61
N LEU A 10 11.47 5.78 -25.38
CA LEU A 10 10.51 5.68 -24.29
C LEU A 10 11.22 5.74 -22.93
N LEU A 11 12.32 5.00 -22.76
CA LEU A 11 13.12 5.03 -21.53
C LEU A 11 13.71 6.41 -21.26
N GLN A 12 14.22 7.09 -22.30
CA GLN A 12 14.70 8.47 -22.19
C GLN A 12 13.57 9.42 -21.77
N ARG A 13 12.38 9.30 -22.37
CA ARG A 13 11.22 10.10 -21.99
C ARG A 13 10.85 9.89 -20.52
N LEU A 14 10.72 8.64 -20.07
CA LEU A 14 10.41 8.30 -18.68
C LEU A 14 11.45 8.88 -17.71
N HIS A 15 12.73 8.79 -18.06
CA HIS A 15 13.81 9.36 -17.26
C HIS A 15 13.69 10.88 -17.16
N MET A 16 13.43 11.56 -18.27
CA MET A 16 13.23 13.01 -18.29
C MET A 16 12.00 13.43 -17.46
N GLU A 17 10.90 12.68 -17.54
CA GLU A 17 9.72 12.92 -16.70
C GLU A 17 10.05 12.81 -15.20
N LEU A 18 10.82 11.79 -14.79
CA LEU A 18 11.27 11.63 -13.41
C LEU A 18 12.18 12.79 -12.97
N LEU A 19 13.13 13.22 -13.79
CA LEU A 19 14.02 14.34 -13.48
C LEU A 19 13.25 15.65 -13.31
N LEU A 20 12.30 15.94 -14.21
CA LEU A 20 11.44 17.12 -14.12
C LEU A 20 10.56 17.08 -12.86
N PHE A 21 10.03 15.90 -12.51
CA PHE A 21 9.31 15.73 -11.26
C PHE A 21 10.20 16.01 -10.04
N LYS A 22 11.40 15.42 -9.97
CA LYS A 22 12.36 15.64 -8.88
C LYS A 22 12.75 17.12 -8.75
N ASP A 23 13.06 17.77 -9.86
CA ASP A 23 13.35 19.22 -9.91
C ASP A 23 12.16 20.04 -9.38
N SER A 24 10.92 19.65 -9.73
CA SER A 24 9.73 20.31 -9.19
C SER A 24 9.56 20.13 -7.67
N MET A 25 9.97 18.99 -7.10
CA MET A 25 9.93 18.73 -5.66
C MET A 25 11.00 19.54 -4.92
N LEU A 26 12.20 19.67 -5.49
CA LEU A 26 13.30 20.42 -4.89
C LEU A 26 13.03 21.93 -4.78
N ARG A 27 12.05 22.44 -5.52
CA ARG A 27 11.60 23.84 -5.45
C ARG A 27 10.58 24.10 -4.33
N LYS A 28 10.15 23.07 -3.59
CA LYS A 28 9.17 23.19 -2.51
C LYS A 28 9.84 23.38 -1.16
N GLU A 29 9.10 23.95 -0.22
CA GLU A 29 9.49 23.99 1.19
C GLU A 29 9.46 22.59 1.81
N LYS A 30 10.22 22.40 2.90
CA LYS A 30 10.43 21.09 3.54
C LYS A 30 9.12 20.43 3.95
N GLU A 31 8.19 21.21 4.48
CA GLU A 31 6.88 20.73 4.93
C GLU A 31 6.03 20.21 3.77
N ASP A 32 6.12 20.84 2.61
CA ASP A 32 5.38 20.42 1.42
C ASP A 32 6.02 19.20 0.76
N ILE A 33 7.36 19.10 0.78
CA ILE A 33 8.06 17.86 0.40
C ILE A 33 7.63 16.69 1.29
N PHE A 34 7.53 16.92 2.61
CA PHE A 34 7.09 15.90 3.55
C PHE A 34 5.66 15.42 3.27
N LYS A 35 4.72 16.34 3.00
CA LYS A 35 3.34 16.00 2.60
C LYS A 35 3.30 15.19 1.30
N ASP A 36 4.20 15.48 0.37
CA ASP A 36 4.32 14.77 -0.91
C ASP A 36 5.20 13.52 -0.83
N SER A 37 5.68 13.11 0.35
CA SER A 37 6.58 11.94 0.49
C SER A 37 6.03 10.68 -0.17
N TYR A 38 4.75 10.36 0.04
CA TYR A 38 4.10 9.23 -0.62
C TYR A 38 4.09 9.38 -2.15
N LYS A 39 3.78 10.57 -2.65
CA LYS A 39 3.82 10.84 -4.08
C LYS A 39 5.22 10.67 -4.66
N ILE A 40 6.25 11.12 -3.94
CA ILE A 40 7.64 10.99 -4.34
C ILE A 40 8.02 9.51 -4.48
N GLU A 41 7.69 8.70 -3.46
CA GLU A 41 7.94 7.27 -3.46
C GLU A 41 7.28 6.59 -4.66
N VAL A 42 5.96 6.77 -4.81
CA VAL A 42 5.21 6.14 -5.91
C VAL A 42 5.74 6.58 -7.28
N TYR A 43 6.17 7.83 -7.46
CA TYR A 43 6.76 8.26 -8.73
C TYR A 43 8.07 7.54 -9.06
N VAL A 44 8.91 7.29 -8.04
CA VAL A 44 10.16 6.53 -8.21
C VAL A 44 9.85 5.08 -8.52
N ASP A 45 8.94 4.45 -7.76
CA ASP A 45 8.53 3.06 -7.96
C ASP A 45 7.92 2.84 -9.36
N LEU A 46 7.05 3.74 -9.81
CA LEU A 46 6.46 3.66 -11.15
C LEU A 46 7.52 3.74 -12.25
N TYR A 47 8.53 4.61 -12.08
CA TYR A 47 9.64 4.68 -13.02
C TYR A 47 10.43 3.37 -13.05
N GLU A 48 10.80 2.82 -11.90
CA GLU A 48 11.57 1.57 -11.80
C GLU A 48 10.81 0.40 -12.41
N VAL A 49 9.53 0.23 -12.05
CA VAL A 49 8.64 -0.78 -12.64
C VAL A 49 8.57 -0.63 -14.16
N PHE A 50 8.44 0.60 -14.68
CA PHE A 50 8.39 0.80 -16.13
C PHE A 50 9.72 0.55 -16.83
N VAL A 51 10.85 0.89 -16.23
CA VAL A 51 12.17 0.58 -16.80
C VAL A 51 12.38 -0.93 -16.86
N GLU A 52 12.04 -1.65 -15.80
CA GLU A 52 12.19 -3.11 -15.73
C GLU A 52 11.29 -3.85 -16.73
N ASN A 53 10.06 -3.35 -16.92
CA ASN A 53 9.05 -4.00 -17.76
C ASN A 53 8.96 -3.41 -19.18
N ALA A 54 9.71 -2.36 -19.50
CA ALA A 54 9.76 -1.77 -20.85
C ALA A 54 10.21 -2.80 -21.90
N ALA A 55 10.87 -3.87 -21.48
CA ALA A 55 11.35 -4.89 -22.37
C ALA A 55 10.22 -5.73 -23.02
N ASP A 56 9.07 -5.78 -22.36
CA ASP A 56 7.92 -6.61 -22.73
C ASP A 56 6.83 -5.82 -23.47
N LEU A 57 7.03 -4.52 -23.68
CA LEU A 57 6.10 -3.67 -24.40
C LEU A 57 6.19 -3.91 -25.91
N ASP A 58 5.04 -4.09 -26.55
CA ASP A 58 4.95 -4.16 -27.99
C ASP A 58 5.13 -2.79 -28.66
N GLU A 59 5.41 -2.81 -29.96
CA GLU A 59 5.70 -1.61 -30.75
C GLU A 59 4.55 -0.59 -30.75
N ASP A 60 3.30 -1.04 -30.82
CA ASP A 60 2.13 -0.16 -30.88
C ASP A 60 1.88 0.49 -29.52
N THR A 61 2.05 -0.26 -28.42
CA THR A 61 2.01 0.30 -27.06
C THR A 61 3.09 1.36 -26.86
N MET A 62 4.34 1.10 -27.26
CA MET A 62 5.44 2.07 -27.13
C MET A 62 5.16 3.35 -27.94
N ARG A 63 4.67 3.22 -29.18
CA ARG A 63 4.27 4.38 -29.99
C ARG A 63 3.11 5.15 -29.38
N GLY A 64 2.11 4.45 -28.83
CA GLY A 64 0.99 5.05 -28.14
C GLY A 64 1.44 5.92 -26.97
N LEU A 65 2.34 5.39 -26.13
CA LEU A 65 2.94 6.11 -25.00
C LEU A 65 3.77 7.32 -25.47
N LEU A 66 4.60 7.14 -26.50
CA LEU A 66 5.43 8.22 -27.06
C LEU A 66 4.61 9.35 -27.71
N ASN A 67 3.40 9.06 -28.20
CA ASN A 67 2.49 10.05 -28.77
C ASN A 67 1.64 10.80 -27.75
N LEU A 68 1.72 10.46 -26.45
CA LEU A 68 0.98 11.19 -25.42
C LEU A 68 1.52 12.62 -25.28
N ASN A 69 0.62 13.59 -25.21
CA ASN A 69 0.95 15.01 -25.00
C ASN A 69 1.11 15.38 -23.51
N PHE A 70 1.00 14.41 -22.61
CA PHE A 70 1.10 14.57 -21.16
C PHE A 70 2.07 13.54 -20.56
N GLY A 71 2.49 13.74 -19.31
CA GLY A 71 3.45 12.87 -18.64
C GLY A 71 2.86 11.49 -18.32
N ILE A 72 3.57 10.43 -18.71
CA ILE A 72 3.20 9.04 -18.46
C ILE A 72 3.17 8.75 -16.96
N LEU A 73 4.25 9.08 -16.23
CA LEU A 73 4.35 8.79 -14.80
C LEU A 73 3.25 9.49 -14.00
N GLY A 74 2.98 10.75 -14.32
CA GLY A 74 1.94 11.51 -13.63
C GLY A 74 0.53 11.02 -13.88
N SER A 75 0.22 10.59 -15.11
CA SER A 75 -1.07 9.99 -15.42
C SER A 75 -1.29 8.66 -14.72
N VAL A 76 -0.24 7.83 -14.61
CA VAL A 76 -0.34 6.54 -13.92
C VAL A 76 -0.47 6.74 -12.41
N TYR A 77 0.30 7.66 -11.82
CA TYR A 77 0.15 8.05 -10.42
C TYR A 77 -1.29 8.50 -10.12
N GLN A 78 -1.87 9.35 -10.97
CA GLN A 78 -3.24 9.82 -10.75
C GLN A 78 -4.24 8.66 -10.76
N LYS A 79 -4.13 7.74 -11.72
CA LYS A 79 -4.96 6.52 -11.78
C LYS A 79 -4.73 5.60 -10.58
N TRP A 80 -3.51 5.55 -10.06
CA TRP A 80 -3.19 4.80 -8.84
C TRP A 80 -3.93 5.39 -7.64
N MET A 81 -3.91 6.72 -7.48
CA MET A 81 -4.62 7.42 -6.39
C MET A 81 -6.15 7.29 -6.46
N GLU A 82 -6.72 7.03 -7.63
CA GLU A 82 -8.15 6.80 -7.81
C GLU A 82 -8.58 5.38 -7.37
N ARG A 83 -7.64 4.46 -7.16
CA ARG A 83 -7.98 3.12 -6.65
C ARG A 83 -8.39 3.21 -5.19
N LYS A 84 -9.60 2.76 -4.89
CA LYS A 84 -10.05 2.56 -3.51
C LYS A 84 -9.28 1.36 -2.92
N ASP A 85 -8.61 1.59 -1.79
CA ASP A 85 -7.95 0.52 -1.06
C ASP A 85 -8.98 -0.26 -0.23
N GLY A 86 -9.16 -1.54 -0.54
CA GLY A 86 -10.00 -2.45 0.25
C GLY A 86 -9.35 -2.80 1.60
N PHE A 87 -8.01 -2.72 1.70
CA PHE A 87 -7.28 -3.05 2.92
C PHE A 87 -7.57 -2.08 4.05
N TYR A 88 -7.77 -0.78 3.76
CA TYR A 88 -8.09 0.19 4.79
C TYR A 88 -9.46 -0.09 5.43
N ASP A 89 -10.45 -0.49 4.62
CA ASP A 89 -11.77 -0.86 5.13
C ASP A 89 -11.65 -2.08 6.08
N ASP A 90 -10.88 -3.12 5.68
CA ASP A 90 -10.62 -4.30 6.52
C ASP A 90 -9.85 -3.96 7.80
N LEU A 91 -8.82 -3.11 7.68
CA LEU A 91 -8.02 -2.64 8.82
C LEU A 91 -8.86 -1.82 9.79
N GLN A 92 -9.75 -0.97 9.27
CA GLN A 92 -10.66 -0.16 10.07
C GLN A 92 -11.58 -1.05 10.90
N ASP A 93 -12.18 -2.07 10.30
CA ASP A 93 -13.05 -3.02 10.99
C ASP A 93 -12.30 -3.76 12.10
N TYR A 94 -11.10 -4.27 11.80
CA TYR A 94 -10.24 -4.92 12.78
C TYR A 94 -9.87 -4.00 13.95
N ALA A 95 -9.37 -2.79 13.64
CA ALA A 95 -8.95 -1.83 14.66
C ALA A 95 -10.11 -1.40 15.57
N CYS A 96 -11.30 -1.19 15.00
CA CYS A 96 -12.50 -0.87 15.79
C CYS A 96 -12.91 -2.02 16.71
N GLY A 97 -12.79 -3.27 16.24
CA GLY A 97 -13.01 -4.47 17.06
C GLY A 97 -12.06 -4.55 18.24
N GLU A 98 -10.76 -4.35 17.99
CA GLU A 98 -9.73 -4.41 19.03
C GLU A 98 -9.90 -3.32 20.09
N LEU A 99 -10.26 -2.09 19.70
CA LEU A 99 -10.56 -1.03 20.67
C LEU A 99 -11.69 -1.42 21.62
N ARG A 100 -12.71 -2.13 21.13
CA ARG A 100 -13.80 -2.66 21.98
C ARG A 100 -13.28 -3.71 22.95
N ASN A 101 -12.51 -4.68 22.46
CA ASN A 101 -11.91 -5.74 23.27
C ASN A 101 -11.04 -5.16 24.40
N ILE A 102 -10.17 -4.20 24.07
CA ILE A 102 -9.29 -3.53 25.04
C ILE A 102 -10.12 -2.75 26.08
N SER A 103 -11.21 -2.09 25.67
CA SER A 103 -12.08 -1.35 26.59
C SER A 103 -12.78 -2.24 27.62
N GLU A 104 -13.07 -3.50 27.24
CA GLU A 104 -13.70 -4.48 28.12
C GLU A 104 -12.71 -5.06 29.13
N MET A 105 -11.44 -5.26 28.74
CA MET A 105 -10.36 -5.66 29.64
C MET A 105 -10.03 -4.59 30.71
N GLY A 106 -10.27 -3.31 30.39
CA GLY A 106 -10.06 -2.19 31.31
C GLY A 106 -11.17 -1.99 32.36
N ARG A 107 -12.30 -2.72 32.28
CA ARG A 107 -13.36 -2.62 33.28
C ARG A 107 -12.97 -3.40 34.56
N PRO A 108 -12.92 -2.74 35.74
CA PRO A 108 -12.74 -3.47 36.99
C PRO A 108 -14.00 -4.33 37.24
N GLY A 109 -13.87 -5.65 37.12
CA GLY A 109 -14.94 -6.60 37.44
C GLY A 109 -15.06 -7.85 36.57
N CYS A 110 -14.37 -7.95 35.42
CA CYS A 110 -14.35 -9.20 34.65
C CYS A 110 -13.22 -10.11 35.16
N GLY A 111 -13.44 -10.74 36.30
CA GLY A 111 -12.54 -11.79 36.80
C GLY A 111 -12.63 -13.02 35.88
N CYS A 112 -11.55 -13.36 35.19
CA CYS A 112 -11.34 -14.73 34.77
C CYS A 112 -10.97 -15.57 35.99
N ALA A 113 -11.96 -15.92 36.82
CA ALA A 113 -11.81 -17.04 37.75
C ALA A 113 -11.96 -18.33 36.93
N LYS A 114 -10.82 -18.88 36.49
CA LYS A 114 -10.70 -20.31 36.24
C LYS A 114 -9.90 -20.88 37.40
N GLU A 115 -10.58 -21.11 38.52
CA GLU A 115 -10.04 -21.97 39.57
C GLU A 115 -10.54 -23.37 39.29
N GLY A 116 -9.59 -24.30 39.14
CA GLY A 116 -9.88 -25.72 39.03
C GLY A 116 -10.36 -26.26 40.38
N GLU A 117 -11.33 -27.16 40.32
CA GLU A 117 -11.63 -28.08 41.42
C GLU A 117 -11.15 -29.46 41.00
N ASP A 118 -9.98 -29.83 41.53
CA ASP A 118 -9.59 -31.23 41.75
C ASP A 118 -10.27 -31.74 43.03
N ASP A 119 -10.66 -33.02 42.97
CA ASP A 119 -10.83 -33.99 44.05
C ASP A 119 -11.86 -33.77 45.17
N ASN A 120 -12.89 -34.63 45.18
CA ASN A 120 -13.17 -35.39 46.41
C ASN A 120 -13.77 -36.79 46.13
N ALA A 121 -12.92 -37.80 46.28
CA ALA A 121 -13.34 -39.18 46.51
C ALA A 121 -13.78 -39.34 47.97
N THR A 122 -15.02 -39.77 48.24
CA THR A 122 -15.32 -40.68 49.36
C THR A 122 -16.72 -41.27 49.15
N GLY A 123 -16.82 -42.60 49.14
CA GLY A 123 -18.10 -43.29 49.07
C GLY A 123 -18.88 -43.18 50.38
N HIS A 124 -20.19 -43.43 50.30
CA HIS A 124 -20.90 -44.12 51.37
C HIS A 124 -22.13 -44.84 50.81
N ASP A 125 -22.07 -46.17 50.97
CA ASP A 125 -23.17 -47.12 51.02
C ASP A 125 -24.30 -46.64 51.93
N GLN A 126 -25.54 -46.67 51.45
CA GLN A 126 -26.73 -47.01 52.25
C GLN A 126 -27.88 -47.50 51.34
N ALA A 127 -28.25 -48.78 51.48
CA ALA A 127 -29.64 -49.22 51.46
C ALA A 127 -29.77 -50.48 52.32
N ALA A 128 -30.55 -50.34 53.39
CA ALA A 128 -31.07 -51.40 54.24
C ALA A 128 -32.42 -51.90 53.70
#